data_AF-A0A7X0PKN0-F1
#
_entry.id   AF-A0A7X0PKN0-F1
#
_cell.length_a   1.000
_cell.length_b   1.000
_cell.length_c   1.000
_cell.angle_alpha   90.00
_cell.angle_beta   90.00
_cell.angle_gamma   90.00
#
_symmetry.space_group_name_H-M   'P 1'
#
loop_
_entity.id
_entity.type
_entity.pdbx_description
1 polymer ?
#
loop_
_entity_poly.entity_id
_entity_poly.type
_entity_poly.pdbx_seq_one_letter_code
_entity_poly.pdbx_strand_id
1 'polypeptide(L)'
;MSIEHPERTPAAWTRECLALLQQINPGYQRNRQVTGRFIEFVRPTPGGLLVSQNFVRVQRDYYLSYALTFGSLPVTTRLYHPLLAGVRFHNCGISSQWRDDFGLSRGDPGYPSGLWSFGPWRSNTLENIARGFALNDEFMYPRYRQVLADGKAHLVRLFEAALRIVPQIDASVPIAGQAARFGVDPHALASYPLVSSALNAFTVARHGRCYVGFGPKTNTVDLADIAPELMVLHFADEFLQVRDRLADLVAMAEAL
;
A
#
# COMPACT_ATOMS: atom_id res chain seq x y z
N MET A 1 18.50 18.50 7.55
CA MET A 1 17.97 18.64 8.92
C MET A 1 17.44 17.28 9.32
N SER A 2 18.05 16.65 10.33
CA SER A 2 17.55 15.41 10.91
C SER A 2 16.23 15.73 11.61
N ILE A 3 15.12 15.21 11.09
CA ILE A 3 13.89 15.15 11.87
C ILE A 3 14.14 13.99 12.82
N GLU A 4 14.65 14.30 14.01
CA GLU A 4 14.66 13.35 15.11
C GLU A 4 13.20 12.97 15.38
N HIS A 5 12.79 11.81 14.86
CA HIS A 5 11.56 11.18 15.28
C HIS A 5 11.86 10.57 16.64
N PRO A 6 11.39 11.13 17.77
CA PRO A 6 11.56 10.48 19.06
C PRO A 6 11.02 9.05 18.93
N GLU A 7 11.70 8.07 19.53
CA GLU A 7 11.21 6.69 19.61
C GLU A 7 9.81 6.71 20.25
N ARG A 8 8.80 6.76 19.40
CA ARG A 8 7.39 6.75 19.81
C ARG A 8 6.98 5.30 19.87
N THR A 9 6.88 4.78 21.08
CA THR A 9 6.19 3.51 21.32
C THR A 9 4.81 3.54 20.64
N PRO A 10 4.27 2.39 20.17
CA PRO A 10 2.95 2.35 19.54
C PRO A 10 1.87 3.11 20.35
N ALA A 11 1.91 2.98 21.69
CA ALA A 11 1.01 3.68 22.60
C ALA A 11 1.20 5.22 22.61
N ALA A 12 2.43 5.73 22.59
CA ALA A 12 2.68 7.17 22.50
C ALA A 12 2.16 7.74 21.18
N TRP A 13 2.30 6.96 20.11
CA TRP A 13 1.87 7.32 18.77
C TRP A 13 0.34 7.31 18.62
N THR A 14 -0.35 6.32 19.19
CA THR A 14 -1.83 6.29 19.25
C THR A 14 -2.38 7.54 19.93
N ARG A 15 -1.78 8.01 21.03
CA ARG A 15 -2.23 9.21 21.74
C ARG A 15 -2.17 10.46 20.86
N GLU A 16 -1.09 10.64 20.11
CA GLU A 16 -0.93 11.80 19.22
C GLU A 16 -1.92 11.77 18.05
N CYS A 17 -2.15 10.59 17.48
CA CYS A 17 -3.16 10.40 16.44
C CYS A 17 -4.54 10.82 16.94
N LEU A 18 -4.94 10.35 18.13
CA LEU A 18 -6.22 10.69 18.74
C LEU A 18 -6.35 12.19 19.04
N ALA A 19 -5.29 12.83 19.51
CA ALA A 19 -5.29 14.28 19.77
C ALA A 19 -5.51 15.09 18.48
N LEU A 20 -4.90 14.69 17.36
CA LEU A 20 -5.10 15.32 16.06
C LEU A 20 -6.52 15.06 15.50
N LEU A 21 -7.05 13.86 15.71
CA LEU A 21 -8.42 13.53 15.32
C LEU A 21 -9.47 14.35 16.05
N GLN A 22 -9.24 14.66 17.34
CA GLN A 22 -10.13 15.53 18.13
C GLN A 22 -10.17 16.97 17.63
N GLN A 23 -9.10 17.46 16.99
CA GLN A 23 -9.00 18.83 16.49
C GLN A 23 -9.67 19.02 15.12
N ILE A 24 -10.03 17.92 14.43
CA ILE A 24 -10.56 17.98 13.07
C ILE A 24 -12.08 17.90 13.10
N ASN A 25 -12.72 18.91 12.50
CA ASN A 25 -14.15 18.91 12.31
C ASN A 25 -14.56 17.70 11.43
N PRO A 26 -15.47 16.83 11.89
CA PRO A 26 -15.94 15.67 11.13
C PRO A 26 -16.66 16.01 9.81
N GLY A 27 -16.88 17.30 9.51
CA GLY A 27 -17.55 17.82 8.30
C GLY A 27 -16.65 18.31 7.15
N TYR A 28 -15.32 18.19 7.22
CA TYR A 28 -14.43 18.66 6.14
C TYR A 28 -14.69 17.94 4.81
N GLN A 29 -14.75 18.65 3.68
CA GLN A 29 -14.98 18.06 2.35
C GLN A 29 -13.77 18.26 1.44
N ARG A 30 -13.22 17.16 0.89
CA ARG A 30 -12.16 17.21 -0.14
C ARG A 30 -12.76 17.00 -1.54
N ASN A 31 -13.82 16.18 -1.67
CA ASN A 31 -14.48 15.82 -2.95
C ASN A 31 -15.96 15.45 -2.69
N ARG A 32 -16.85 15.46 -3.71
CA ARG A 32 -18.30 15.15 -3.55
C ARG A 32 -18.63 13.77 -2.92
N GLN A 33 -17.72 12.81 -2.98
CA GLN A 33 -17.91 11.45 -2.42
C GLN A 33 -17.11 11.18 -1.14
N VAL A 34 -16.14 12.03 -0.78
CA VAL A 34 -15.22 11.85 0.34
C VAL A 34 -15.18 13.13 1.18
N THR A 35 -15.65 13.01 2.42
CA THR A 35 -15.68 14.10 3.38
C THR A 35 -14.77 13.75 4.55
N GLY A 36 -13.52 14.22 4.55
CA GLY A 36 -12.60 14.02 5.67
C GLY A 36 -11.22 14.59 5.39
N ARG A 37 -10.43 14.84 6.45
CA ARG A 37 -9.03 15.22 6.32
C ARG A 37 -8.20 13.95 6.33
N PHE A 38 -7.41 13.75 5.27
CA PHE A 38 -6.41 12.69 5.22
C PHE A 38 -5.31 13.05 6.22
N ILE A 39 -5.20 12.28 7.30
CA ILE A 39 -4.06 12.36 8.21
C ILE A 39 -3.34 11.04 8.12
N GLU A 40 -2.22 11.05 7.41
CA GLU A 40 -1.35 9.90 7.31
C GLU A 40 -0.32 9.97 8.42
N PHE A 41 -0.21 8.88 9.15
CA PHE A 41 0.74 8.71 10.21
C PHE A 41 1.68 7.59 9.80
N VAL A 42 2.97 7.89 9.73
CA VAL A 42 4.00 6.94 9.35
C VAL A 42 4.93 6.70 10.54
N ARG A 43 5.24 5.44 10.82
CA ARG A 43 6.21 5.04 11.85
C ARG A 43 7.12 3.93 11.36
N PRO A 44 8.40 3.89 11.76
CA PRO A 44 9.25 2.76 11.46
C PRO A 44 8.85 1.52 12.26
N THR A 45 9.13 0.36 11.70
CA THR A 45 9.05 -0.94 12.36
C THR A 45 10.47 -1.41 12.70
N PRO A 46 10.63 -2.36 13.65
CA PRO A 46 11.94 -2.94 13.92
C PRO A 46 12.62 -3.59 12.71
N GLY A 47 11.85 -3.97 11.67
CA GLY A 47 12.38 -4.58 10.44
C GLY A 47 12.69 -3.58 9.32
N GLY A 48 12.76 -2.28 9.60
CA GLY A 48 13.08 -1.25 8.60
C GLY A 48 11.90 -0.82 7.70
N LEU A 49 10.84 -1.63 7.60
CA LEU A 49 9.58 -1.22 6.97
C LEU A 49 8.92 -0.06 7.74
N LEU A 50 8.05 0.68 7.07
CA LEU A 50 7.22 1.70 7.69
C LEU A 50 5.77 1.21 7.78
N VAL A 51 5.14 1.43 8.93
CA VAL A 51 3.69 1.35 9.08
C VAL A 51 3.11 2.71 8.75
N SER A 52 2.19 2.75 7.80
CA SER A 52 1.37 3.92 7.52
C SER A 52 -0.08 3.63 7.92
N GLN A 53 -0.68 4.50 8.73
CA GLN A 53 -2.10 4.43 9.05
C GLN A 53 -2.76 5.77 8.78
N ASN A 54 -4.04 5.72 8.42
CA ASN A 54 -4.80 6.92 8.12
C ASN A 54 -6.23 6.80 8.63
N PHE A 55 -6.81 7.92 9.01
CA PHE A 55 -8.23 7.99 9.31
C PHE A 55 -8.96 8.79 8.24
N VAL A 56 -9.95 8.16 7.62
CA VAL A 56 -10.75 8.78 6.56
C VAL A 56 -12.23 8.58 6.83
N ARG A 57 -13.02 9.60 6.54
CA ARG A 57 -14.46 9.48 6.43
C ARG A 57 -14.86 9.49 4.97
N VAL A 58 -15.71 8.54 4.61
CA VAL A 58 -16.29 8.48 3.28
C VAL A 58 -17.78 8.24 3.35
N GLN A 59 -18.52 9.08 2.63
CA GLN A 59 -19.95 9.21 2.78
C GLN A 59 -20.34 9.46 4.25
N ARG A 60 -20.89 8.44 4.93
CA ARG A 60 -21.31 8.51 6.33
C ARG A 60 -20.40 7.73 7.26
N ASP A 61 -19.51 6.90 6.74
CA ASP A 61 -18.75 5.95 7.53
C ASP A 61 -17.30 6.38 7.70
N TYR A 62 -16.73 6.03 8.84
CA TYR A 62 -15.36 6.30 9.22
C TYR A 62 -14.52 5.02 9.17
N TYR A 63 -13.30 5.16 8.67
CA TYR A 63 -12.40 4.05 8.40
C TYR A 63 -11.01 4.34 8.95
N LEU A 64 -10.37 3.30 9.46
CA LEU A 64 -8.95 3.29 9.78
C LEU A 64 -8.25 2.43 8.73
N SER A 65 -7.39 3.08 7.96
CA SER A 65 -6.58 2.48 6.94
C SER A 65 -5.23 2.08 7.51
N TYR A 66 -4.67 1.00 6.99
CA TYR A 66 -3.38 0.45 7.38
C TYR A 66 -2.59 0.05 6.14
N ALA A 67 -1.27 0.29 6.17
CA ALA A 67 -0.34 -0.15 5.17
C ALA A 67 1.05 -0.43 5.76
N LEU A 68 1.77 -1.37 5.14
CA LEU A 68 3.21 -1.55 5.34
C LEU A 68 3.94 -1.10 4.08
N THR A 69 5.02 -0.33 4.22
CA THR A 69 5.75 0.25 3.10
C THR A 69 7.25 0.01 3.24
N PHE A 70 7.94 -0.19 2.12
CA PHE A 70 9.41 -0.29 2.10
C PHE A 70 10.09 1.09 2.17
N GLY A 71 9.35 2.18 1.98
CA GLY A 71 9.91 3.53 1.98
C GLY A 71 8.87 4.60 2.24
N SER A 72 9.35 5.78 2.63
CA SER A 72 8.55 6.98 2.78
C SER A 72 8.31 7.56 1.38
N LEU A 73 7.19 7.22 0.76
CA LEU A 73 6.76 7.87 -0.47
C LEU A 73 6.06 9.20 -0.13
N PRO A 74 6.21 10.25 -0.94
CA PRO A 74 5.36 11.42 -0.83
C PRO A 74 3.90 10.99 -1.01
N VAL A 75 3.03 11.33 -0.05
CA VAL A 75 1.55 11.20 -0.05
C VAL A 75 1.03 10.36 -1.22
N THR A 76 1.04 9.03 -1.07
CA THR A 76 0.73 8.14 -2.20
C THR A 76 -0.72 8.38 -2.63
N THR A 77 -0.92 8.92 -3.82
CA THR A 77 -2.26 9.05 -4.43
C THR A 77 -2.73 7.73 -5.03
N ARG A 78 -1.86 6.73 -5.08
CA ARG A 78 -2.10 5.38 -5.62
C ARG A 78 -2.09 4.35 -4.50
N LEU A 79 -3.21 3.65 -4.35
CA LEU A 79 -3.39 2.59 -3.34
C LEU A 79 -2.60 1.31 -3.67
N TYR A 80 -2.21 1.16 -4.92
CA TYR A 80 -1.55 -0.04 -5.40
C TYR A 80 -0.22 0.40 -5.99
N HIS A 81 0.82 0.22 -5.18
CA HIS A 81 2.19 0.56 -5.52
C HIS A 81 3.08 -0.63 -5.13
N PRO A 82 4.08 -0.99 -5.96
CA PRO A 82 4.97 -2.12 -5.69
C PRO A 82 5.78 -2.03 -4.37
N LEU A 83 5.76 -0.90 -3.67
CA LEU A 83 6.45 -0.69 -2.40
C LEU A 83 5.52 -0.79 -1.19
N LEU A 84 4.24 -1.11 -1.42
CA LEU A 84 3.21 -1.15 -0.39
C LEU A 84 2.67 -2.58 -0.27
N ALA A 85 2.66 -3.15 0.92
CA ALA A 85 2.23 -4.53 1.16
C ALA A 85 0.73 -4.67 1.43
N GLY A 86 -0.09 -3.78 0.87
CA GLY A 86 -1.52 -3.71 1.18
C GLY A 86 -1.83 -2.34 1.75
N VAL A 87 -2.82 -1.68 1.15
CA VAL A 87 -3.16 -0.30 1.42
C VAL A 87 -4.66 -0.16 1.35
N ARG A 88 -5.22 0.41 2.42
CA ARG A 88 -6.66 0.62 2.56
C ARG A 88 -7.03 2.10 2.59
N PHE A 89 -6.22 2.98 1.97
CA PHE A 89 -6.40 4.44 2.04
C PHE A 89 -7.61 4.99 1.24
N HIS A 90 -8.39 4.17 0.52
CA HIS A 90 -9.58 4.64 -0.22
C HIS A 90 -10.74 3.64 -0.23
N ASN A 91 -11.95 4.18 -0.32
CA ASN A 91 -13.13 3.61 0.32
C ASN A 91 -14.05 2.73 -0.51
N CYS A 92 -14.03 2.79 -1.83
CA CYS A 92 -14.95 1.98 -2.64
C CYS A 92 -14.59 0.48 -2.66
N GLY A 93 -13.43 0.08 -2.11
CA GLY A 93 -12.92 -1.29 -2.21
C GLY A 93 -12.39 -1.90 -0.91
N ILE A 94 -12.46 -1.23 0.25
CA ILE A 94 -11.79 -1.73 1.47
C ILE A 94 -12.34 -3.11 1.90
N SER A 95 -13.65 -3.33 1.77
CA SER A 95 -14.25 -4.66 2.02
C SER A 95 -13.73 -5.73 1.06
N SER A 96 -13.54 -5.38 -0.22
CA SER A 96 -12.98 -6.30 -1.22
C SER A 96 -11.52 -6.60 -0.90
N GLN A 97 -10.71 -5.57 -0.66
CA GLN A 97 -9.32 -5.72 -0.23
C GLN A 97 -9.21 -6.54 1.07
N TRP A 98 -10.16 -6.38 2.01
CA TRP A 98 -10.24 -7.24 3.20
C TRP A 98 -10.38 -8.71 2.82
N ARG A 99 -11.33 -9.03 1.96
CA ARG A 99 -11.53 -10.38 1.47
C ARG A 99 -10.31 -10.90 0.71
N ASP A 100 -9.69 -10.08 -0.11
CA ASP A 100 -8.53 -10.48 -0.92
C ASP A 100 -7.31 -10.78 -0.03
N ASP A 101 -7.07 -9.95 0.99
CA ASP A 101 -5.93 -10.11 1.91
C ASP A 101 -6.11 -11.25 2.91
N PHE A 102 -7.32 -11.38 3.46
CA PHE A 102 -7.59 -12.24 4.63
C PHE A 102 -8.49 -13.43 4.32
N GLY A 103 -9.15 -13.47 3.16
CA GLY A 103 -10.10 -14.54 2.80
C GLY A 103 -11.40 -14.50 3.62
N LEU A 104 -11.68 -13.38 4.30
CA LEU A 104 -12.80 -13.23 5.22
C LEU A 104 -13.84 -12.25 4.68
N SER A 105 -15.11 -12.53 4.97
CA SER A 105 -16.27 -11.66 4.74
C SER A 105 -16.93 -11.28 6.05
N ARG A 106 -17.62 -10.15 6.06
CA ARG A 106 -18.39 -9.71 7.24
C ARG A 106 -19.41 -10.79 7.60
N GLY A 107 -19.32 -11.31 8.82
CA GLY A 107 -20.17 -12.40 9.33
C GLY A 107 -19.48 -13.75 9.44
N ASP A 108 -18.30 -13.91 8.81
CA ASP A 108 -17.51 -15.13 8.95
C ASP A 108 -16.96 -15.27 10.39
N PRO A 109 -16.87 -16.50 10.93
CA PRO A 109 -16.20 -16.74 12.20
C PRO A 109 -14.77 -16.18 12.18
N GLY A 110 -14.42 -15.36 13.17
CA GLY A 110 -13.10 -14.71 13.24
C GLY A 110 -12.96 -13.41 12.44
N TYR A 111 -14.04 -12.93 11.78
CA TYR A 111 -14.04 -11.59 11.19
C TYR A 111 -13.90 -10.52 12.29
N PRO A 112 -12.85 -9.69 12.27
CA PRO A 112 -12.61 -8.77 13.37
C PRO A 112 -13.47 -7.50 13.24
N SER A 113 -14.20 -7.19 14.32
CA SER A 113 -14.93 -5.93 14.46
C SER A 113 -14.00 -4.82 14.94
N GLY A 114 -14.13 -3.61 14.38
CA GLY A 114 -13.42 -2.41 14.88
C GLY A 114 -11.97 -2.25 14.42
N LEU A 115 -11.50 -3.04 13.46
CA LEU A 115 -10.15 -2.92 12.91
C LEU A 115 -10.04 -1.79 11.86
N TRP A 116 -10.96 -1.78 10.90
CA TRP A 116 -10.83 -0.95 9.70
C TRP A 116 -12.07 -0.10 9.37
N SER A 117 -13.25 -0.44 9.91
CA SER A 117 -14.50 0.30 9.71
C SER A 117 -15.23 0.53 11.04
N PHE A 118 -15.72 1.74 11.24
CA PHE A 118 -16.40 2.19 12.46
C PHE A 118 -17.85 2.63 12.21
N GLY A 119 -18.31 2.59 10.96
CA GLY A 119 -19.63 3.12 10.59
C GLY A 119 -19.73 4.63 10.85
N PRO A 120 -20.93 5.19 11.06
CA PRO A 120 -21.13 6.62 11.32
C PRO A 120 -20.55 7.09 12.64
N TRP A 121 -20.25 8.40 12.71
CA TRP A 121 -19.75 9.01 13.94
C TRP A 121 -20.77 8.87 15.07
N ARG A 122 -20.29 8.42 16.22
CA ARG A 122 -21.02 8.24 17.47
C ARG A 122 -20.16 8.76 18.63
N SER A 123 -20.78 8.93 19.80
CA SER A 123 -20.10 9.40 21.02
C SER A 123 -18.87 8.56 21.40
N ASN A 124 -18.86 7.26 21.11
CA ASN A 124 -17.76 6.35 21.40
C ASN A 124 -16.80 6.10 20.22
N THR A 125 -16.89 6.85 19.11
CA THR A 125 -16.07 6.59 17.92
C THR A 125 -14.58 6.77 18.17
N LEU A 126 -14.18 7.78 18.95
CA LEU A 126 -12.77 7.98 19.32
C LEU A 126 -12.22 6.82 20.15
N GLU A 127 -13.00 6.28 21.08
CA GLU A 127 -12.62 5.11 21.88
C GLU A 127 -12.51 3.86 21.00
N ASN A 128 -13.41 3.69 20.04
CA ASN A 128 -13.34 2.58 19.08
C ASN A 128 -12.10 2.69 18.19
N ILE A 129 -11.77 3.89 17.70
CA ILE A 129 -10.57 4.14 16.90
C ILE A 129 -9.31 3.86 17.71
N ALA A 130 -9.26 4.31 18.97
CA ALA A 130 -8.14 4.05 19.87
C ALA A 130 -7.87 2.55 20.02
N ARG A 131 -8.92 1.75 20.17
CA ARG A 131 -8.83 0.28 20.20
C ARG A 131 -8.41 -0.30 18.84
N GLY A 132 -8.99 0.22 17.76
CA GLY A 132 -8.68 -0.20 16.39
C GLY A 132 -7.20 -0.02 16.01
N PHE A 133 -6.56 1.04 16.52
CA PHE A 133 -5.13 1.27 16.30
C PHE A 133 -4.26 0.12 16.82
N ALA A 134 -4.47 -0.33 18.05
CA ALA A 134 -3.76 -1.48 18.61
C ALA A 134 -4.11 -2.78 17.87
N LEU A 135 -5.40 -2.98 17.56
CA LEU A 135 -5.86 -4.17 16.85
C LEU A 135 -5.29 -4.31 15.43
N ASN A 136 -5.04 -3.20 14.74
CA ASN A 136 -4.38 -3.24 13.43
C ASN A 136 -2.95 -3.77 13.52
N ASP A 137 -2.21 -3.36 14.55
CA ASP A 137 -0.86 -3.86 14.80
C ASP A 137 -0.85 -5.31 15.28
N GLU A 138 -1.88 -5.75 16.00
CA GLU A 138 -2.00 -7.14 16.45
C GLU A 138 -2.43 -8.09 15.31
N PHE A 139 -3.31 -7.63 14.41
CA PHE A 139 -3.95 -8.51 13.43
C PHE A 139 -3.39 -8.34 12.01
N MET A 140 -3.22 -7.10 11.54
CA MET A 140 -2.79 -6.85 10.16
C MET A 140 -1.28 -6.94 10.00
N TYR A 141 -0.52 -6.38 10.94
CA TYR A 141 0.94 -6.36 10.87
C TYR A 141 1.55 -7.77 10.73
N PRO A 142 1.21 -8.77 11.58
CA PRO A 142 1.86 -10.08 11.48
C PRO A 142 1.49 -10.78 10.17
N ARG A 143 0.24 -10.61 9.70
CA ARG A 143 -0.21 -11.19 8.44
C ARG A 143 0.52 -10.60 7.24
N TYR A 144 0.61 -9.26 7.15
CA TYR A 144 1.29 -8.60 6.05
C TYR A 144 2.79 -8.92 6.09
N ARG A 145 3.42 -8.91 7.26
CA ARG A 145 4.82 -9.31 7.42
C ARG A 145 5.07 -10.75 7.00
N GLN A 146 4.23 -11.70 7.44
CA GLN A 146 4.37 -13.10 7.06
C GLN A 146 4.27 -13.29 5.55
N VAL A 147 3.29 -12.66 4.90
CA VAL A 147 3.14 -12.74 3.45
C VAL A 147 4.35 -12.17 2.71
N LEU A 148 4.89 -11.04 3.16
CA LEU A 148 6.11 -10.48 2.59
C LEU A 148 7.31 -11.42 2.77
N ALA A 149 7.45 -12.04 3.93
CA ALA A 149 8.51 -13.00 4.21
C ALA A 149 8.38 -14.26 3.33
N ASP A 150 7.17 -14.81 3.19
CA ASP A 150 6.89 -15.97 2.33
C ASP A 150 7.23 -15.68 0.86
N GLY A 151 6.93 -14.45 0.40
CA GLY A 151 7.18 -13.99 -0.96
C GLY A 151 8.50 -13.25 -1.17
N LYS A 152 9.42 -13.33 -0.21
CA LYS A 152 10.69 -12.57 -0.18
C LYS A 152 11.46 -12.64 -1.48
N ALA A 153 11.64 -13.84 -2.03
CA ALA A 153 12.41 -14.04 -3.26
C ALA A 153 11.84 -13.23 -4.44
N HIS A 154 10.52 -13.04 -4.52
CA HIS A 154 9.89 -12.29 -5.60
C HIS A 154 10.10 -10.79 -5.45
N LEU A 155 10.01 -10.31 -4.21
CA LEU A 155 10.25 -8.91 -3.88
C LEU A 155 11.71 -8.53 -4.16
N VAL A 156 12.66 -9.38 -3.75
CA VAL A 156 14.08 -9.19 -4.04
C VAL A 156 14.30 -9.12 -5.55
N ARG A 157 13.81 -10.10 -6.33
CA ARG A 157 13.94 -10.06 -7.80
C ARG A 157 13.35 -8.80 -8.43
N LEU A 158 12.20 -8.33 -7.94
CA LEU A 158 11.58 -7.09 -8.41
C LEU A 158 12.45 -5.87 -8.11
N PHE A 159 12.96 -5.76 -6.89
CA PHE A 159 13.77 -4.61 -6.48
C PHE A 159 15.19 -4.64 -7.08
N GLU A 160 15.78 -5.81 -7.30
CA GLU A 160 17.04 -5.94 -8.05
C GLU A 160 16.86 -5.55 -9.51
N ALA A 161 15.76 -5.95 -10.15
CA ALA A 161 15.42 -5.49 -11.49
C ALA A 161 15.24 -3.96 -11.52
N ALA A 162 14.55 -3.39 -10.52
CA ALA A 162 14.38 -1.95 -10.39
C ALA A 162 15.74 -1.23 -10.23
N LEU A 163 16.59 -1.72 -9.32
CA LEU A 163 17.93 -1.19 -9.07
C LEU A 163 18.81 -1.17 -10.34
N ARG A 164 18.69 -2.18 -11.20
CA ARG A 164 19.39 -2.24 -12.48
C ARG A 164 18.79 -1.29 -13.53
N ILE A 165 17.47 -1.25 -13.66
CA ILE A 165 16.77 -0.59 -14.78
C ILE A 165 16.60 0.91 -14.54
N VAL A 166 16.11 1.29 -13.36
CA VAL A 166 15.62 2.65 -13.07
C VAL A 166 16.71 3.72 -13.20
N PRO A 167 17.98 3.51 -12.79
CA PRO A 167 19.04 4.49 -13.01
C PRO A 167 19.33 4.79 -14.49
N GLN A 168 18.97 3.88 -15.39
CA GLN A 168 19.20 3.99 -16.83
C GLN A 168 17.99 4.60 -17.57
N ILE A 169 16.88 4.88 -16.86
CA ILE A 169 15.69 5.48 -17.45
C ILE A 169 15.92 6.96 -17.73
N ASP A 170 15.80 7.34 -19.00
CA ASP A 170 15.69 8.73 -19.42
C ASP A 170 14.22 9.16 -19.29
N ALA A 171 13.93 10.03 -18.32
CA ALA A 171 12.59 10.54 -18.06
C ALA A 171 12.03 11.43 -19.20
N SER A 172 12.87 11.87 -20.14
CA SER A 172 12.43 12.66 -21.30
C SER A 172 11.89 11.81 -22.45
N VAL A 173 12.10 10.49 -22.41
CA VAL A 173 11.68 9.56 -23.47
C VAL A 173 10.58 8.64 -22.95
N PRO A 174 9.49 8.40 -23.70
CA PRO A 174 8.44 7.48 -23.28
C PRO A 174 8.97 6.09 -22.94
N ILE A 175 8.50 5.50 -21.83
CA ILE A 175 8.95 4.18 -21.34
C ILE A 175 8.87 3.10 -22.42
N ALA A 176 7.77 3.06 -23.18
CA ALA A 176 7.59 2.08 -24.26
C ALA A 176 8.70 2.17 -25.34
N GLY A 177 9.18 3.38 -25.64
CA GLY A 177 10.26 3.62 -26.60
C GLY A 177 11.64 3.17 -26.10
N GLN A 178 11.76 2.87 -24.81
CA GLN A 178 12.99 2.42 -24.16
C GLN A 178 12.87 0.99 -23.60
N ALA A 179 11.79 0.27 -23.87
CA ALA A 179 11.57 -1.04 -23.28
C ALA A 179 12.50 -2.12 -23.82
N ALA A 180 12.74 -2.09 -25.13
CA ALA A 180 13.54 -3.09 -25.83
C ALA A 180 14.99 -3.14 -25.31
N ARG A 181 15.57 -2.00 -24.89
CA ARG A 181 16.94 -1.98 -24.30
C ARG A 181 17.04 -2.72 -22.97
N PHE A 182 15.92 -3.01 -22.32
CA PHE A 182 15.84 -3.79 -21.09
C PHE A 182 15.35 -5.23 -21.33
N GLY A 183 15.29 -5.68 -22.59
CA GLY A 183 14.82 -7.01 -22.95
C GLY A 183 13.30 -7.19 -22.86
N VAL A 184 12.53 -6.08 -22.80
CA VAL A 184 11.07 -6.12 -22.74
C VAL A 184 10.49 -5.76 -24.10
N ASP A 185 9.63 -6.63 -24.63
CA ASP A 185 8.85 -6.36 -25.84
C ASP A 185 7.89 -5.17 -25.59
N PRO A 186 8.00 -4.07 -26.37
CA PRO A 186 7.07 -2.95 -26.26
C PRO A 186 5.60 -3.35 -26.43
N HIS A 187 5.30 -4.39 -27.22
CA HIS A 187 3.93 -4.90 -27.37
C HIS A 187 3.45 -5.62 -26.10
N ALA A 188 4.34 -6.28 -25.37
CA ALA A 188 4.02 -6.84 -24.06
C ALA A 188 3.65 -5.72 -23.06
N LEU A 189 4.40 -4.61 -23.02
CA LEU A 189 4.03 -3.45 -22.19
C LEU A 189 2.64 -2.89 -22.53
N ALA A 190 2.31 -2.80 -23.82
CA ALA A 190 0.99 -2.34 -24.26
C ALA A 190 -0.15 -3.33 -23.91
N SER A 191 0.17 -4.62 -23.76
CA SER A 191 -0.78 -5.67 -23.37
C SER A 191 -1.20 -5.59 -21.91
N TYR A 192 -0.44 -4.87 -21.08
CA TYR A 192 -0.81 -4.48 -19.73
C TYR A 192 -1.17 -3.00 -19.75
N PRO A 193 -2.40 -2.59 -20.14
CA PRO A 193 -2.79 -1.19 -20.08
C PRO A 193 -2.71 -0.70 -18.63
N LEU A 194 -2.40 0.60 -18.46
CA LEU A 194 -2.25 1.38 -17.21
C LEU A 194 -3.51 1.40 -16.31
N VAL A 195 -4.17 0.27 -16.09
CA VAL A 195 -5.22 0.14 -15.07
C VAL A 195 -4.55 -0.35 -13.78
N SER A 196 -3.66 0.53 -13.30
CA SER A 196 -2.88 0.52 -12.06
C SER A 196 -3.79 0.45 -10.82
N SER A 197 -4.37 -0.71 -10.54
CA SER A 197 -5.20 -0.87 -9.34
C SER A 197 -5.02 -2.18 -8.59
N ALA A 198 -3.96 -2.96 -8.85
CA ALA A 198 -3.75 -4.20 -8.11
C ALA A 198 -2.29 -4.60 -7.84
N LEU A 199 -1.28 -3.95 -8.46
CA LEU A 199 0.11 -4.29 -8.14
C LEU A 199 0.54 -3.59 -6.84
N ASN A 200 0.75 -4.40 -5.81
CA ASN A 200 1.36 -3.98 -4.57
C ASN A 200 2.32 -5.11 -4.11
N ALA A 201 3.23 -4.82 -3.17
CA ALA A 201 4.22 -5.78 -2.69
C ALA A 201 3.57 -7.06 -2.14
N PHE A 202 2.38 -6.96 -1.56
CA PHE A 202 1.65 -8.12 -1.04
C PHE A 202 1.08 -8.99 -2.15
N THR A 203 0.58 -8.40 -3.23
CA THR A 203 0.18 -9.14 -4.45
C THR A 203 1.40 -9.81 -5.09
N VAL A 204 2.53 -9.10 -5.20
CA VAL A 204 3.80 -9.65 -5.73
C VAL A 204 4.27 -10.84 -4.89
N ALA A 205 4.29 -10.68 -3.57
CA ALA A 205 4.75 -11.70 -2.64
C ALA A 205 3.94 -13.01 -2.75
N ARG A 206 2.62 -12.91 -2.91
CA ARG A 206 1.71 -14.06 -2.95
C ARG A 206 1.70 -14.83 -4.28
N HIS A 207 2.48 -14.43 -5.29
CA HIS A 207 2.20 -14.81 -6.68
C HIS A 207 0.73 -14.56 -7.03
N GLY A 208 0.20 -13.43 -6.56
CA GLY A 208 -1.21 -13.17 -6.66
C GLY A 208 -1.66 -13.12 -8.11
N ARG A 209 -2.90 -13.57 -8.36
CA ARG A 209 -3.63 -13.12 -9.53
C ARG A 209 -3.87 -11.61 -9.38
N CYS A 210 -3.34 -10.82 -10.29
CA CYS A 210 -3.57 -9.38 -10.35
C CYS A 210 -4.85 -9.12 -11.18
N TYR A 211 -5.77 -8.31 -10.64
CA TYR A 211 -6.90 -7.81 -11.41
C TYR A 211 -6.43 -6.70 -12.35
N VAL A 212 -6.44 -6.95 -13.66
CA VAL A 212 -6.23 -5.92 -14.68
C VAL A 212 -7.60 -5.44 -15.18
N GLY A 213 -8.15 -4.41 -14.51
CA GLY A 213 -9.15 -3.47 -15.03
C GLY A 213 -10.63 -3.90 -15.13
N PHE A 214 -11.51 -2.90 -14.99
CA PHE A 214 -12.97 -2.98 -15.18
C PHE A 214 -13.33 -2.63 -16.64
N GLY A 215 -13.99 -3.57 -17.32
CA GLY A 215 -14.40 -3.55 -18.73
C GLY A 215 -14.68 -4.99 -19.19
N PRO A 216 -15.36 -5.25 -20.32
CA PRO A 216 -15.88 -6.58 -20.69
C PRO A 216 -14.83 -7.69 -20.93
N LYS A 217 -13.54 -7.42 -20.68
CA LYS A 217 -12.45 -8.40 -20.68
C LYS A 217 -11.64 -8.28 -19.39
N THR A 218 -12.19 -8.83 -18.32
CA THR A 218 -11.50 -9.05 -17.04
C THR A 218 -10.55 -10.24 -17.18
N ASN A 219 -9.26 -10.00 -17.42
CA ASN A 219 -8.26 -11.06 -17.38
C ASN A 219 -7.50 -10.97 -16.05
N THR A 220 -7.66 -11.99 -15.21
CA THR A 220 -6.77 -12.18 -14.05
C THR A 220 -5.45 -12.70 -14.59
N VAL A 221 -4.35 -11.99 -14.33
CA VAL A 221 -3.02 -12.43 -14.76
C VAL A 221 -2.27 -12.94 -13.55
N ASP A 222 -1.61 -14.08 -13.69
CA ASP A 222 -0.70 -14.59 -12.68
C ASP A 222 0.59 -13.76 -12.72
N LEU A 223 0.91 -13.09 -11.61
CA LEU A 223 2.16 -12.33 -11.51
C LEU A 223 3.40 -13.23 -11.57
N ALA A 224 3.28 -14.53 -11.32
CA ALA A 224 4.38 -15.48 -11.49
C ALA A 224 4.88 -15.56 -12.94
N ASP A 225 3.99 -15.30 -13.91
CA ASP A 225 4.30 -15.39 -15.34
C ASP A 225 4.80 -14.07 -15.93
N ILE A 226 4.82 -13.00 -15.13
CA ILE A 226 5.26 -11.67 -15.57
C ILE A 226 6.71 -11.45 -15.16
N ALA A 227 7.56 -11.13 -16.14
CA ALA A 227 8.95 -10.77 -15.89
C ALA A 227 9.08 -9.52 -14.99
N PRO A 228 9.99 -9.51 -13.99
CA PRO A 228 10.26 -8.34 -13.15
C PRO A 228 10.54 -7.06 -13.94
N GLU A 229 11.27 -7.15 -15.06
CA GLU A 229 11.59 -6.05 -15.96
C GLU A 229 10.32 -5.37 -16.49
N LEU A 230 9.33 -6.19 -16.87
CA LEU A 230 8.05 -5.71 -17.39
C LEU A 230 7.27 -4.97 -16.29
N MET A 231 7.25 -5.51 -15.07
CA MET A 231 6.64 -4.84 -13.91
C MET A 231 7.35 -3.50 -13.59
N VAL A 232 8.68 -3.48 -13.55
CA VAL A 232 9.46 -2.27 -13.26
C VAL A 232 9.18 -1.18 -14.28
N LEU A 233 9.17 -1.51 -15.58
CA LEU A 233 8.90 -0.53 -16.63
C LEU A 233 7.44 -0.06 -16.58
N HIS A 234 6.49 -0.97 -16.33
CA HIS A 234 5.09 -0.58 -16.21
C HIS A 234 4.84 0.39 -15.04
N PHE A 235 5.57 0.23 -13.94
CA PHE A 235 5.52 1.09 -12.74
C PHE A 235 6.77 1.99 -12.61
N ALA A 236 7.32 2.46 -13.74
CA ALA A 236 8.57 3.21 -13.73
C ALA A 236 8.48 4.52 -12.94
N ASP A 237 7.34 5.23 -13.02
CA ASP A 237 7.11 6.48 -12.31
C ASP A 237 7.19 6.32 -10.78
N GLU A 238 6.68 5.21 -10.27
CA GLU A 238 6.76 4.81 -8.87
C GLU A 238 8.20 4.53 -8.43
N PHE A 239 8.94 3.73 -9.21
CA PHE A 239 10.32 3.39 -8.87
C PHE A 239 11.28 4.58 -9.03
N LEU A 240 11.02 5.49 -9.98
CA LEU A 240 11.80 6.71 -10.17
C LEU A 240 11.75 7.62 -8.93
N GLN A 241 10.62 7.66 -8.21
CA GLN A 241 10.49 8.45 -6.97
C GLN A 241 11.39 7.96 -5.83
N VAL A 242 11.82 6.70 -5.89
CA VAL A 242 12.69 6.08 -4.87
C VAL A 242 14.03 5.63 -5.44
N ARG A 243 14.41 6.13 -6.63
CA ARG A 243 15.61 5.70 -7.37
C ARG A 243 16.84 5.64 -6.48
N ASP A 244 17.06 6.67 -5.68
CA ASP A 244 18.27 6.81 -4.86
C ASP A 244 18.25 5.90 -3.61
N ARG A 245 17.11 5.25 -3.34
CA ARG A 245 16.91 4.31 -2.22
C ARG A 245 16.77 2.85 -2.67
N LEU A 246 16.83 2.56 -3.97
CA LEU A 246 16.59 1.20 -4.49
C LEU A 246 17.51 0.15 -3.83
N ALA A 247 18.77 0.50 -3.56
CA ALA A 247 19.69 -0.39 -2.85
C ALA A 247 19.22 -0.71 -1.42
N ASP A 248 18.72 0.29 -0.69
CA ASP A 248 18.14 0.08 0.64
C ASP A 248 16.87 -0.79 0.56
N LEU A 249 16.06 -0.63 -0.48
CA LEU A 249 14.83 -1.42 -0.67
C LEU A 249 15.14 -2.89 -0.95
N VAL A 250 16.21 -3.17 -1.71
CA VAL A 250 16.73 -4.55 -1.89
C VAL A 250 17.16 -5.11 -0.54
N ALA A 251 18.01 -4.40 0.21
CA ALA A 251 18.48 -4.86 1.52
C ALA A 251 17.32 -5.07 2.52
N MET A 252 16.31 -4.20 2.49
CA MET A 252 15.09 -4.36 3.30
C MET A 252 14.29 -5.60 2.92
N ALA A 253 14.14 -5.89 1.62
CA ALA A 253 13.49 -7.13 1.18
C ALA A 253 14.31 -8.37 1.56
N GLU A 254 15.64 -8.30 1.47
CA GLU A 254 16.55 -9.35 1.93
C GLU A 254 16.50 -9.57 3.45
N ALA A 255 16.04 -8.60 4.22
CA ALA A 255 15.92 -8.68 5.69
C ALA A 255 14.53 -9.16 6.18
N LEU A 256 13.56 -9.38 5.28
CA LEU A 256 12.26 -9.99 5.59
C LEU A 256 12.43 -11.44 6.09
#